data_AF-A0A920N0S0-F1
#
_entry.id   AF-A0A920N0S0-F1
#
_cell.length_a   1.000
_cell.length_b   1.000
_cell.length_c   1.000
_cell.angle_alpha   90.00
_cell.angle_beta   90.00
_cell.angle_gamma   90.00
#
_symmetry.space_group_name_H-M   'P 1'
#
loop_
_entity.id
_entity.type
_entity.pdbx_description
1 polymer ?
#
loop_
_entity_poly.entity_id
_entity_poly.type
_entity_poly.pdbx_seq_one_letter_code
_entity_poly.pdbx_strand_id
1 'polypeptide(L)'
;MALQSRGEHEQSEHHLQQALKLDDDLPAIHVGLGRLYLETHRHAEAQSHLQRAVSLLEARKGADPESDKLLELARGLLETSSATP
;
A
#
# COMPACT_ATOMS: atom_id res chain seq x y z
N MET A 1 14.68 -4.99 -20.78
CA MET A 1 14.19 -3.76 -20.12
C MET A 1 13.83 -4.06 -18.66
N ALA A 2 14.74 -4.61 -17.84
CA ALA A 2 14.44 -5.04 -16.46
C ALA A 2 15.00 -4.12 -15.36
N LEU A 3 15.81 -3.11 -15.74
CA LEU A 3 16.47 -2.19 -14.81
C LEU A 3 15.60 -0.98 -14.45
N GLN A 4 14.69 -0.56 -15.35
CA GLN A 4 13.87 0.63 -15.14
C GLN A 4 12.89 0.43 -13.97
N SER A 5 12.12 -0.65 -13.99
CA SER A 5 11.17 -0.95 -12.91
C SER A 5 11.83 -1.03 -11.55
N ARG A 6 13.02 -1.63 -11.44
CA ARG A 6 13.72 -1.77 -10.17
C ARG A 6 14.19 -0.42 -9.59
N GLY A 7 14.74 0.46 -10.43
CA GLY A 7 15.15 1.80 -10.00
C GLY A 7 13.97 2.73 -9.69
N GLU A 8 12.83 2.55 -10.37
CA GLU A 8 11.59 3.29 -10.09
C GLU A 8 10.92 2.82 -8.80
N HIS A 9 11.06 1.53 -8.47
CA HIS A 9 10.52 0.99 -7.24
C HIS A 9 11.27 1.48 -5.99
N GLU A 10 12.60 1.48 -6.01
CA GLU A 10 13.40 2.00 -4.88
C GLU A 10 13.14 3.51 -4.65
N GLN A 11 13.00 4.29 -5.72
CA GLN A 11 12.66 5.71 -5.61
C GLN A 11 11.23 5.92 -5.08
N SER A 12 10.27 5.10 -5.50
CA SER A 12 8.89 5.16 -4.99
C SER A 12 8.84 4.80 -3.51
N GLU A 13 9.55 3.75 -3.08
CA GLU A 13 9.66 3.37 -1.68
C GLU A 13 10.23 4.54 -0.86
N HIS A 14 11.30 5.17 -1.33
CA HIS A 14 11.90 6.32 -0.65
C HIS A 14 10.92 7.49 -0.50
N HIS A 15 10.20 7.86 -1.56
CA HIS A 15 9.21 8.95 -1.51
C HIS A 15 8.08 8.62 -0.54
N LEU A 16 7.57 7.39 -0.57
CA LEU A 16 6.51 6.94 0.35
C LEU A 16 6.99 6.93 1.80
N GLN A 17 8.24 6.53 2.07
CA GLN A 17 8.82 6.58 3.41
C GLN A 17 9.03 8.02 3.91
N GLN A 18 9.40 8.95 3.03
CA GLN A 18 9.46 10.36 3.41
C GLN A 18 8.08 10.93 3.70
N ALA A 19 7.07 10.55 2.90
CA ALA A 19 5.68 10.91 3.17
C ALA A 19 5.20 10.35 4.50
N LEU A 20 5.58 9.10 4.84
CA LEU A 20 5.21 8.46 6.10
C LEU A 20 5.78 9.23 7.31
N LYS A 21 6.98 9.81 7.17
CA LYS A 21 7.56 10.66 8.22
C LYS A 21 6.81 11.99 8.41
N LEU A 22 6.11 12.46 7.39
CA LEU A 22 5.30 13.67 7.45
C LEU A 22 3.92 13.38 8.04
N ASP A 23 3.31 12.26 7.62
CA ASP A 23 2.01 11.79 8.10
C ASP A 23 2.01 10.26 8.15
N ASP A 24 2.29 9.72 9.34
CA ASP A 24 2.37 8.28 9.59
C ASP A 24 0.96 7.65 9.67
N ASP A 25 -0.09 8.47 9.84
CA ASP A 25 -1.48 8.02 9.95
C ASP A 25 -2.18 7.99 8.59
N LEU A 26 -1.46 8.24 7.48
CA LEU A 26 -2.07 8.31 6.16
C LEU A 26 -2.18 6.92 5.51
N PRO A 27 -3.39 6.34 5.39
CA PRO A 27 -3.56 5.01 4.83
C PRO A 27 -3.16 4.90 3.35
N ALA A 28 -3.22 6.01 2.60
CA ALA A 28 -2.79 6.06 1.21
C ALA A 28 -1.32 5.65 1.02
N ILE A 29 -0.46 5.98 1.99
CA ILE A 29 0.97 5.64 1.93
C ILE A 29 1.17 4.15 2.12
N HIS A 30 0.45 3.56 3.09
CA HIS A 30 0.46 2.12 3.31
C HIS A 30 -0.09 1.34 2.10
N VAL A 31 -1.13 1.84 1.43
CA VAL A 31 -1.62 1.28 0.16
C VAL A 31 -0.57 1.37 -0.94
N GLY A 32 0.10 2.52 -1.07
CA GLY A 32 1.16 2.75 -2.05
C GLY A 32 2.34 1.79 -1.87
N LEU A 33 2.81 1.61 -0.63
CA LEU A 33 3.85 0.64 -0.29
C LEU A 33 3.37 -0.80 -0.56
N GLY A 34 2.12 -1.12 -0.20
CA GLY A 34 1.51 -2.41 -0.48
C GLY A 34 1.52 -2.78 -1.96
N ARG A 35 1.07 -1.85 -2.81
CA ARG A 35 1.07 -2.02 -4.27
C ARG A 35 2.49 -2.16 -4.83
N LEU A 36 3.41 -1.34 -4.37
CA LEU A 36 4.81 -1.40 -4.76
C LEU A 36 5.45 -2.76 -4.41
N TYR A 37 5.13 -3.29 -3.23
CA TYR A 37 5.59 -4.59 -2.81
C TYR A 37 4.99 -5.74 -3.63
N LEU A 38 3.73 -5.62 -4.08
CA LEU A 38 3.17 -6.55 -5.05
C LEU A 38 3.91 -6.51 -6.39
N GLU A 39 4.21 -5.32 -6.91
CA GLU A 39 4.96 -5.13 -8.17
C GLU A 39 6.41 -5.65 -8.09
N THR A 40 6.96 -5.78 -6.88
CA THR A 40 8.30 -6.34 -6.62
C THR A 40 8.26 -7.80 -6.16
N HIS A 41 7.11 -8.48 -6.23
CA HIS A 41 6.92 -9.86 -5.77
C HIS A 41 7.15 -10.08 -4.27
N ARG A 42 7.13 -9.02 -3.46
CA ARG A 42 7.27 -9.04 -2.00
C ARG A 42 5.91 -9.14 -1.33
N HIS A 43 5.19 -10.24 -1.57
CA HIS A 43 3.79 -10.38 -1.11
C HIS A 43 3.63 -10.29 0.41
N ALA A 44 4.55 -10.85 1.19
CA ALA A 44 4.47 -10.81 2.66
C ALA A 44 4.49 -9.37 3.23
N GLU A 45 5.33 -8.53 2.62
CA GLU A 45 5.49 -7.13 3.02
C GLU A 45 4.33 -6.31 2.52
N ALA A 46 3.89 -6.56 1.28
CA ALA A 46 2.66 -5.99 0.74
C ALA A 46 1.47 -6.23 1.69
N GLN A 47 1.30 -7.48 2.13
CA GLN A 47 0.19 -7.87 3.00
C GLN A 47 0.24 -7.10 4.32
N SER A 48 1.40 -7.00 4.97
CA SER A 48 1.55 -6.25 6.23
C SER A 48 1.17 -4.78 6.07
N HIS A 49 1.63 -4.13 5.01
CA HIS A 49 1.29 -2.72 4.74
C HIS A 49 -0.19 -2.54 4.37
N LEU A 50 -0.76 -3.41 3.54
CA LEU A 50 -2.18 -3.38 3.17
C LEU A 50 -3.09 -3.63 4.37
N GLN A 51 -2.75 -4.56 5.27
CA GLN A 51 -3.51 -4.78 6.51
C GLN A 51 -3.52 -3.54 7.39
N ARG A 52 -2.36 -2.86 7.52
CA ARG A 52 -2.27 -1.60 8.28
C ARG A 52 -3.15 -0.51 7.66
N ALA A 53 -3.10 -0.37 6.33
CA ALA A 53 -3.97 0.55 5.60
C ALA A 53 -5.45 0.28 5.88
N VAL A 54 -5.88 -0.99 5.76
CA VAL A 54 -7.26 -1.40 6.03
C VAL A 54 -7.67 -1.05 7.46
N SER A 55 -6.85 -1.35 8.47
CA SER A 55 -7.18 -1.00 9.86
C SER A 55 -7.33 0.50 10.08
N LEU A 56 -6.45 1.32 9.49
CA LEU A 56 -6.54 2.79 9.57
C LEU A 56 -7.79 3.32 8.85
N LEU A 57 -8.09 2.78 7.67
CA LEU A 57 -9.26 3.16 6.88
C LEU A 57 -10.57 2.73 7.53
N GLU A 58 -10.60 1.57 8.18
CA GLU A 58 -11.77 1.12 8.94
C GLU A 58 -12.00 1.99 10.18
N ALA A 59 -10.93 2.44 10.85
CA ALA A 59 -11.03 3.39 11.95
C ALA A 59 -11.53 4.78 11.48
N ARG A 60 -11.21 5.18 10.24
CA ARG A 60 -11.63 6.44 9.63
C ARG A 60 -12.92 6.34 8.80
N LYS A 61 -13.49 5.14 8.67
CA LYS A 61 -14.64 4.85 7.80
C LYS A 61 -15.82 5.78 8.10
N GLY A 62 -16.35 6.41 7.07
CA GLY A 62 -17.44 7.39 7.19
C GLY A 62 -16.98 8.84 7.45
N ALA A 63 -15.67 9.11 7.58
CA ALA A 63 -15.17 10.49 7.62
C ALA A 63 -15.06 11.11 6.23
N ASP A 64 -14.57 10.35 5.25
CA ASP A 64 -14.30 10.84 3.89
C ASP A 64 -14.55 9.73 2.84
N PRO A 65 -15.15 10.05 1.68
CA PRO A 65 -15.40 9.08 0.60
C PRO A 65 -14.10 8.53 -0.01
N GLU A 66 -13.00 9.27 0.10
CA GLU A 66 -11.68 8.81 -0.34
C GLU A 66 -11.17 7.63 0.50
N SER A 67 -11.50 7.60 1.79
CA SER A 67 -11.13 6.49 2.68
C SER A 67 -11.87 5.20 2.29
N ASP A 68 -13.17 5.27 2.00
CA ASP A 68 -13.93 4.11 1.51
C ASP A 68 -13.35 3.56 0.20
N LYS A 69 -12.96 4.44 -0.73
CA LYS A 69 -12.32 4.03 -1.98
C LYS A 69 -10.97 3.36 -1.76
N LEU A 70 -10.13 3.92 -0.90
CA LEU A 70 -8.84 3.33 -0.54
C LEU A 70 -9.01 1.99 0.18
N LEU A 71 -10.07 1.84 0.97
CA LEU A 71 -10.36 0.62 1.72
C LEU A 71 -10.70 -0.54 0.79
N GLU A 72 -11.55 -0.27 -0.20
CA GLU A 72 -11.89 -1.23 -1.25
C GLU A 72 -10.65 -1.64 -2.05
N LEU A 73 -9.82 -0.66 -2.44
CA LEU A 73 -8.58 -0.92 -3.17
C LEU A 73 -7.61 -1.78 -2.33
N ALA A 74 -7.41 -1.43 -1.06
CA ALA A 74 -6.50 -2.15 -0.18
C ALA A 74 -6.93 -3.61 0.03
N ARG A 75 -8.24 -3.85 0.20
CA ARG A 75 -8.80 -5.21 0.29
C ARG A 75 -8.61 -5.99 -1.00
N GLY A 76 -8.90 -5.41 -2.16
CA GLY A 76 -8.69 -6.09 -3.44
C GLY A 76 -7.21 -6.46 -3.68
N LEU A 77 -6.29 -5.57 -3.32
CA LEU A 77 -4.85 -5.86 -3.38
C LEU A 77 -4.46 -6.97 -2.39
N LEU A 78 -5.03 -6.97 -1.19
CA LEU A 78 -4.76 -7.98 -0.17
C LEU A 78 -5.22 -9.36 -0.64
N GLU A 79 -6.43 -9.46 -1.21
CA GLU A 79 -6.96 -10.69 -1.80
C GLU A 79 -6.04 -11.21 -2.92
N THR A 80 -5.59 -10.32 -3.78
CA THR A 80 -4.63 -10.64 -4.86
C THR A 80 -3.30 -11.17 -4.30
N SER A 81 -2.83 -10.59 -3.19
CA SER A 81 -1.60 -11.01 -2.51
C SER A 81 -1.73 -12.43 -1.93
N SER A 82 -2.88 -12.73 -1.31
CA SER A 82 -3.18 -14.03 -0.71
C SER A 82 -3.52 -15.13 -1.73
N ALA A 83 -3.89 -14.76 -2.96
CA ALA A 83 -4.30 -15.69 -4.01
C ALA A 83 -3.13 -16.29 -4.82
N THR A 84 -1.88 -16.08 -4.40
CA THR A 84 -0.73 -16.75 -5.03
C THR A 84 -0.46 -18.10 -4.35
N PRO A 85 -0.71 -19.25 -5.00
CA PRO A 85 -0.48 -20.58 -4.45
C PRO A 85 1.02 -20.96 -4.40
#